data_AF-A0A7K5ES99-F1
#
_entry.id   AF-A0A7K5ES99-F1
#
_cell.length_a   1.000
_cell.length_b   1.000
_cell.length_c   1.000
_cell.angle_alpha   90.00
_cell.angle_beta   90.00
_cell.angle_gamma   90.00
#
_symmetry.space_group_name_H-M   'P 1'
#
loop_
_entity.id
_entity.type
_entity.pdbx_description
1 polymer ?
#
loop_
_entity_poly.entity_id
_entity_poly.type
_entity_poly.pdbx_seq_one_letter_code
_entity_poly.pdbx_strand_id
1 'polypeptide(L)'
;RVDHERIQAVGPDRAASEWLLRCGALVRYQGSPKWQQDYNGLPTGPLGKYKIEAINATDSCIMYRGFDYLDGLEHVTDIKLEKCMYIQDECLQRLGETSSLQKSLQKLKIISCGNVTDKGILALHKLTYVSH
;
A
#
# COMPACT_ATOMS: atom_id res chain seq x y z
N ARG A 1 4.18 0.96 -13.76
CA ARG A 1 4.77 -0.38 -13.98
C ARG A 1 5.74 -0.62 -12.84
N VAL A 2 5.75 -1.82 -12.27
CA VAL A 2 6.69 -2.17 -11.21
C VAL A 2 8.11 -2.28 -11.76
N ASP A 3 9.06 -1.76 -11.00
CA ASP A 3 10.48 -1.76 -11.29
C ASP A 3 11.17 -2.75 -10.34
N HIS A 4 11.36 -3.99 -10.82
CA HIS A 4 11.93 -5.06 -10.03
C HIS A 4 13.43 -4.83 -9.74
N GLU A 5 14.15 -4.17 -10.63
CA GLU A 5 15.55 -3.78 -10.41
C GLU A 5 15.62 -2.77 -9.26
N ARG A 6 14.68 -1.82 -9.21
CA ARG A 6 14.58 -0.89 -8.09
C ARG A 6 14.28 -1.61 -6.78
N ILE A 7 13.34 -2.55 -6.76
CA ILE A 7 13.03 -3.35 -5.56
C ILE A 7 14.28 -4.09 -5.06
N GLN A 8 15.07 -4.70 -5.96
CA GLN A 8 16.32 -5.38 -5.57
C GLN A 8 17.36 -4.40 -5.03
N ALA A 9 17.47 -3.20 -5.62
CA ALA A 9 18.47 -2.22 -5.26
C ALA A 9 18.20 -1.50 -3.93
N VAL A 10 16.92 -1.22 -3.61
CA VAL A 10 16.57 -0.41 -2.41
C VAL A 10 15.68 -1.13 -1.40
N GLY A 11 15.22 -2.33 -1.72
CA GLY A 11 14.27 -3.09 -0.93
C GLY A 11 12.80 -2.72 -1.18
N PRO A 12 11.87 -3.59 -0.76
CA PRO A 12 10.44 -3.45 -1.06
C PRO A 12 9.83 -2.20 -0.42
N ASP A 13 10.08 -1.94 0.87
CA ASP A 13 9.54 -0.77 1.58
C ASP A 13 9.91 0.55 0.92
N ARG A 14 11.16 0.70 0.47
CA ARG A 14 11.62 1.93 -0.17
C ARG A 14 11.01 2.08 -1.57
N ALA A 15 11.00 1.02 -2.37
CA ALA A 15 10.41 1.04 -3.70
C ALA A 15 8.89 1.33 -3.65
N ALA A 16 8.18 0.72 -2.70
CA ALA A 16 6.77 0.98 -2.46
C ALA A 16 6.50 2.42 -2.01
N SER A 17 7.33 2.95 -1.10
CA SER A 17 7.24 4.36 -0.67
C SER A 17 7.39 5.30 -1.87
N GLU A 18 8.36 5.03 -2.74
CA GLU A 18 8.60 5.82 -3.94
C GLU A 18 7.40 5.81 -4.89
N TRP A 19 6.81 4.63 -5.12
CA TRP A 19 5.61 4.50 -5.94
C TRP A 19 4.40 5.22 -5.32
N LEU A 20 4.13 4.98 -4.04
CA LEU A 20 2.98 5.55 -3.33
C LEU A 20 3.02 7.07 -3.35
N LEU A 21 4.18 7.67 -3.02
CA LEU A 21 4.32 9.13 -3.00
C LEU A 21 4.24 9.75 -4.40
N ARG A 22 4.79 9.10 -5.44
CA ARG A 22 4.61 9.55 -6.83
C ARG A 22 3.15 9.53 -7.27
N CYS A 23 2.34 8.65 -6.69
CA CYS A 23 0.90 8.56 -6.93
C CYS A 23 0.06 9.44 -5.99
N GLY A 24 0.67 10.30 -5.19
CA GLY A 24 -0.04 11.19 -4.26
C GLY A 24 -0.52 10.51 -2.97
N ALA A 25 -0.10 9.27 -2.69
CA ALA A 25 -0.35 8.61 -1.42
C ALA A 25 0.74 8.93 -0.39
N LEU A 26 0.40 8.72 0.88
CA LEU A 26 1.29 8.93 2.01
C LEU A 26 1.67 7.59 2.64
N VAL A 27 2.88 7.51 3.20
CA VAL A 27 3.31 6.36 4.00
C VAL A 27 3.78 6.80 5.38
N ARG A 28 3.61 5.94 6.38
CA ARG A 28 4.17 6.11 7.71
C ARG A 28 5.00 4.88 8.06
N TYR A 29 6.17 5.10 8.65
CA TYR A 29 7.08 4.02 9.03
C TYR A 29 6.91 3.61 10.49
N GLN A 30 7.27 2.37 10.80
CA GLN A 30 7.30 1.85 12.16
C GLN A 30 8.11 2.74 13.11
N GLY A 31 7.56 2.95 14.32
CA GLY A 31 8.20 3.76 15.36
C GLY A 31 8.24 5.26 15.06
N SER A 32 7.58 5.72 13.99
CA SER A 32 7.48 7.14 13.64
C SER A 32 6.03 7.58 13.52
N PRO A 33 5.62 8.68 14.19
CA PRO A 33 4.30 9.27 13.99
C PRO A 33 4.21 10.10 12.69
N LYS A 34 5.34 10.35 12.02
CA LYS A 34 5.42 11.27 10.87
C LYS A 34 5.04 10.58 9.56
N TRP A 35 4.07 11.15 8.86
CA TRP A 35 3.74 10.79 7.48
C TRP A 35 4.75 11.35 6.50
N GLN A 36 5.15 10.51 5.54
CA GLN A 36 5.93 10.88 4.38
C GLN A 36 4.98 11.26 3.25
N GLN A 37 5.12 12.49 2.78
CA GLN A 37 4.31 13.09 1.72
C GLN A 37 5.15 13.72 0.60
N ASP A 38 6.41 14.05 0.91
CA ASP A 38 7.35 14.59 -0.06
C ASP A 38 8.28 13.48 -0.54
N TYR A 39 8.22 13.20 -1.85
CA TYR A 39 9.05 12.20 -2.51
C TYR A 39 10.55 12.50 -2.32
N ASN A 40 10.94 13.77 -2.41
CA ASN A 40 12.33 14.20 -2.28
C ASN A 40 12.81 14.12 -0.82
N GLY A 41 11.87 14.18 0.12
CA GLY A 41 12.11 14.05 1.56
C GLY A 41 12.15 12.60 2.06
N LEU A 42 11.99 11.59 1.18
CA LEU A 42 12.03 10.19 1.60
C LEU A 42 13.39 9.84 2.24
N PRO A 43 13.41 9.28 3.46
CA PRO A 43 14.62 9.17 4.25
C PRO A 43 15.66 8.30 3.57
N THR A 44 16.88 8.83 3.45
CA THR A 44 18.07 8.10 3.06
C THR A 44 18.66 7.47 4.32
N GLY A 45 19.03 6.19 4.23
CA GLY A 45 19.53 5.44 5.38
C GLY A 45 19.89 4.01 5.00
N PRO A 46 20.32 3.20 5.97
CA PRO A 46 20.64 1.79 5.74
C PRO A 46 19.46 1.08 5.05
N LEU A 47 19.80 0.19 4.12
CA LEU A 47 18.82 -0.59 3.37
C LEU A 47 17.96 -1.40 4.34
N GLY A 48 16.64 -1.37 4.14
CA GLY A 48 15.68 -2.07 4.98
C GLY A 48 15.40 -1.45 6.36
N LYS A 49 16.02 -0.32 6.73
CA LYS A 49 15.80 0.34 8.03
C LYS A 49 14.35 0.81 8.23
N TYR A 50 13.75 1.37 7.19
CA TYR A 50 12.41 1.96 7.27
C TYR A 50 11.38 0.96 6.75
N LYS A 51 10.47 0.56 7.64
CA LYS A 51 9.40 -0.41 7.37
C LYS A 51 8.06 0.29 7.30
N ILE A 52 7.33 0.16 6.20
CA ILE A 52 6.00 0.79 6.05
C ILE A 52 5.05 0.11 7.04
N GLU A 53 4.42 0.93 7.88
CA GLU A 53 3.41 0.51 8.85
C GLU A 53 2.01 0.91 8.37
N ALA A 54 1.86 2.13 7.84
CA ALA A 54 0.57 2.63 7.38
C ALA A 54 0.65 3.31 6.01
N ILE A 55 -0.40 3.11 5.22
CA ILE A 55 -0.58 3.70 3.89
C ILE A 55 -1.88 4.52 3.91
N ASN A 56 -1.79 5.77 3.47
CA ASN A 56 -2.94 6.64 3.27
C ASN A 56 -2.96 7.14 1.83
N ALA A 57 -3.77 6.49 1.00
CA ALA A 57 -4.06 6.90 -0.36
C ALA A 57 -5.40 7.65 -0.37
N THR A 58 -5.36 8.94 -0.06
CA THR A 58 -6.50 9.85 -0.23
C THR A 58 -6.27 10.68 -1.50
N ASP A 59 -7.25 10.75 -2.40
CA ASP A 59 -7.16 11.46 -3.69
C ASP A 59 -5.95 10.99 -4.53
N SER A 60 -5.59 9.71 -4.42
CA SER A 60 -4.42 9.12 -5.05
C SER A 60 -4.74 8.47 -6.40
N CYS A 61 -3.76 8.49 -7.32
CA CYS A 61 -3.87 7.85 -8.62
C CYS A 61 -3.34 6.41 -8.68
N ILE A 62 -3.18 5.74 -7.53
CA ILE A 62 -2.79 4.32 -7.50
C ILE A 62 -3.82 3.43 -8.22
N MET A 63 -3.31 2.41 -8.90
CA MET A 63 -4.09 1.49 -9.72
C MET A 63 -3.42 0.11 -9.78
N TYR A 64 -4.15 -0.90 -10.24
CA TYR A 64 -3.75 -2.31 -10.28
C TYR A 64 -2.28 -2.57 -10.63
N ARG A 65 -1.76 -1.94 -11.71
CA ARG A 65 -0.38 -2.15 -12.20
C ARG A 65 0.75 -1.77 -11.22
N GLY A 66 0.44 -1.07 -10.13
CA GLY A 66 1.39 -0.74 -9.08
C GLY A 66 1.30 -1.64 -7.85
N PHE A 67 0.25 -2.47 -7.73
CA PHE A 67 0.00 -3.24 -6.52
C PHE A 67 1.06 -4.31 -6.26
N ASP A 68 1.84 -4.74 -7.25
CA ASP A 68 2.96 -5.65 -7.01
C ASP A 68 4.08 -5.01 -6.17
N TYR A 69 4.12 -3.67 -6.01
CA TYR A 69 5.00 -3.04 -5.03
C TYR A 69 4.61 -3.35 -3.58
N LEU A 70 3.39 -3.83 -3.33
CA LEU A 70 2.96 -4.25 -2.00
C LEU A 70 3.52 -5.61 -1.61
N ASP A 71 4.06 -6.37 -2.58
CA ASP A 71 4.73 -7.62 -2.30
C ASP A 71 6.00 -7.38 -1.47
N GLY A 72 6.18 -8.19 -0.43
CA GLY A 72 7.34 -8.07 0.47
C GLY A 72 7.20 -6.95 1.51
N LEU A 73 6.06 -6.27 1.59
CA LEU A 73 5.75 -5.39 2.72
C LEU A 73 5.21 -6.22 3.89
N GLU A 74 6.08 -6.55 4.85
CA GLU A 74 5.79 -7.48 5.94
C GLU A 74 5.14 -6.83 7.18
N HIS A 75 5.09 -5.50 7.23
CA HIS A 75 4.78 -4.75 8.45
C HIS A 75 3.59 -3.79 8.31
N VAL A 76 2.86 -3.85 7.20
CA VAL A 76 1.75 -2.94 6.94
C VAL A 76 0.54 -3.37 7.74
N THR A 77 0.14 -2.55 8.71
CA THR A 77 -1.03 -2.80 9.57
C THR A 77 -2.24 -1.99 9.15
N ASP A 78 -2.05 -0.84 8.50
CA ASP A 78 -3.12 0.10 8.18
C ASP A 78 -3.09 0.53 6.72
N ILE A 79 -4.18 0.32 5.99
CA ILE A 79 -4.37 0.84 4.63
C ILE A 79 -5.67 1.65 4.57
N LYS A 80 -5.56 2.88 4.07
CA LYS A 80 -6.71 3.72 3.74
C LYS A 80 -6.70 4.05 2.26
N LEU A 81 -7.79 3.71 1.58
CA LEU A 81 -8.10 4.05 0.20
C LEU A 81 -9.32 4.99 0.25
N GLU A 82 -9.12 6.27 -0.04
CA GLU A 82 -10.18 7.27 -0.06
C GLU A 82 -10.17 8.07 -1.36
N LYS A 83 -11.32 8.15 -2.04
CA LYS A 83 -11.48 8.90 -3.31
C LYS A 83 -10.47 8.49 -4.39
N CYS A 84 -10.03 7.23 -4.37
CA CYS A 84 -9.12 6.69 -5.38
C CYS A 84 -9.90 6.25 -6.63
N MET A 85 -10.01 7.13 -7.63
CA MET A 85 -10.83 6.89 -8.83
C MET A 85 -10.39 5.71 -9.70
N TYR A 86 -9.12 5.27 -9.60
CA TYR A 86 -8.59 4.17 -10.41
C TYR A 86 -8.58 2.82 -9.68
N ILE A 87 -9.08 2.76 -8.44
CA ILE A 87 -9.21 1.52 -7.68
C ILE A 87 -10.48 0.78 -8.13
N GLN A 88 -10.30 -0.47 -8.53
CA GLN A 88 -11.33 -1.37 -9.05
C GLN A 88 -11.27 -2.70 -8.30
N ASP A 89 -12.21 -3.60 -8.58
CA ASP A 89 -12.30 -4.92 -7.93
C ASP A 89 -11.01 -5.73 -8.04
N GLU A 90 -10.30 -5.66 -9.16
CA GLU A 90 -9.02 -6.33 -9.41
C GLU A 90 -7.93 -5.83 -8.45
N CYS A 91 -7.98 -4.56 -8.06
CA CYS A 91 -7.04 -4.01 -7.08
C CYS A 91 -7.26 -4.64 -5.70
N LEU A 92 -8.53 -4.82 -5.30
CA LEU A 92 -8.89 -5.43 -4.02
C LEU A 92 -8.63 -6.95 -4.02
N GLN A 93 -8.87 -7.63 -5.14
CA GLN A 93 -8.48 -9.02 -5.33
C GLN A 93 -6.97 -9.19 -5.15
N ARG A 94 -6.18 -8.35 -5.84
CA ARG A 94 -4.72 -8.38 -5.72
C ARG A 94 -4.24 -8.08 -4.29
N LEU A 95 -4.87 -7.12 -3.61
CA LEU A 95 -4.62 -6.83 -2.20
C LEU A 95 -4.86 -8.09 -1.34
N GLY A 96 -6.01 -8.74 -1.52
CA GLY A 96 -6.40 -9.96 -0.82
C GLY A 96 -5.50 -11.16 -1.12
N GLU A 97 -4.84 -11.21 -2.28
CA GLU A 97 -3.88 -12.25 -2.66
C GLU A 97 -2.45 -12.00 -2.17
N THR A 98 -2.17 -10.80 -1.66
CA THR A 98 -0.84 -10.44 -1.21
C THR A 98 -0.53 -11.11 0.12
N SER A 99 0.29 -12.16 0.09
CA SER A 99 0.55 -13.03 1.25
C SER A 99 1.14 -12.31 2.47
N SER A 100 1.91 -11.23 2.27
CA SER A 100 2.46 -10.44 3.37
C SER A 100 1.37 -9.62 4.07
N LEU A 101 0.42 -9.06 3.31
CA LEU A 101 -0.73 -8.31 3.86
C LEU A 101 -1.71 -9.23 4.57
N GLN A 102 -1.93 -10.46 4.09
CA GLN A 102 -2.74 -11.46 4.80
C GLN A 102 -2.23 -11.77 6.21
N LYS A 103 -0.95 -11.50 6.51
CA LYS A 103 -0.33 -11.77 7.82
C LYS A 103 -0.17 -10.53 8.68
N SER A 104 -0.25 -9.34 8.10
CA SER A 104 0.12 -8.07 8.76
C SER A 104 -1.01 -7.06 8.83
N LEU A 105 -1.92 -7.04 7.85
CA LEU A 105 -2.93 -6.00 7.73
C LEU A 105 -4.03 -6.17 8.79
N GLN A 106 -4.27 -5.10 9.54
CA GLN A 106 -5.23 -5.08 10.65
C GLN A 106 -6.39 -4.13 10.40
N LYS A 107 -6.18 -3.06 9.63
CA LYS A 107 -7.20 -2.05 9.34
C LYS A 107 -7.18 -1.69 7.87
N LEU A 108 -8.33 -1.86 7.23
CA LEU A 108 -8.56 -1.48 5.85
C LEU A 108 -9.76 -0.55 5.76
N LYS A 109 -9.57 0.64 5.20
CA LYS A 109 -10.66 1.59 4.92
C LYS A 109 -10.77 1.81 3.42
N ILE A 110 -11.97 1.66 2.88
CA ILE A 110 -12.29 1.93 1.48
C ILE A 110 -13.45 2.92 1.47
N ILE A 111 -13.19 4.15 1.03
CA ILE A 111 -14.13 5.27 1.15
C ILE A 111 -14.23 5.96 -0.22
N SER A 112 -15.43 6.09 -0.76
CA SER A 112 -15.66 6.83 -2.02
C SER A 112 -14.82 6.34 -3.22
N CYS A 113 -14.50 5.05 -3.29
CA CYS A 113 -13.84 4.42 -4.44
C CYS A 113 -14.91 3.90 -5.41
N GLY A 114 -15.39 4.76 -6.33
CA GLY A 114 -16.62 4.52 -7.10
C GLY A 114 -16.62 3.33 -8.07
N ASN A 115 -15.46 2.75 -8.38
CA ASN A 115 -15.35 1.58 -9.26
C ASN A 115 -15.22 0.24 -8.48
N VAL A 116 -15.31 0.28 -7.14
CA VAL A 116 -15.34 -0.91 -6.30
C VAL A 116 -16.78 -1.41 -6.18
N THR A 117 -16.96 -2.71 -6.40
CA THR A 117 -18.24 -3.41 -6.24
C THR A 117 -18.13 -4.48 -5.14
N ASP A 118 -19.24 -5.15 -4.85
CA ASP A 118 -19.30 -6.27 -3.92
C ASP A 118 -18.28 -7.37 -4.26
N LYS A 119 -17.95 -7.58 -5.55
CA LYS A 119 -16.94 -8.56 -5.98
C LYS A 119 -15.57 -8.23 -5.39
N GLY A 120 -15.16 -6.96 -5.44
CA GLY A 120 -13.90 -6.50 -4.87
C GLY A 120 -13.89 -6.64 -3.35
N ILE A 121 -14.98 -6.29 -2.69
CA ILE A 121 -15.11 -6.42 -1.23
C ILE A 121 -15.05 -7.88 -0.79
N LEU A 122 -15.78 -8.77 -1.45
CA LEU A 122 -15.76 -10.21 -1.16
C LEU A 122 -14.35 -10.80 -1.31
N ALA A 123 -13.53 -10.31 -2.23
CA ALA A 123 -12.16 -10.79 -2.40
C ALA A 123 -11.25 -10.53 -1.18
N LEU A 124 -11.63 -9.59 -0.31
CA LEU A 124 -10.89 -9.24 0.91
C LEU A 124 -11.07 -10.25 2.04
N HIS A 125 -11.94 -11.26 1.91
CA HIS A 125 -12.11 -12.33 2.91
C HIS A 125 -10.82 -13.08 3.27
N LYS A 126 -9.81 -13.03 2.38
CA LYS A 126 -8.48 -13.61 2.60
C LYS A 126 -7.65 -12.82 3.63
N LEU A 127 -8.02 -11.58 3.95
CA LEU A 127 -7.35 -10.72 4.92
C LEU A 127 -7.89 -10.97 6.33
N THR A 128 -7.48 -12.09 6.91
CA THR A 128 -8.10 -12.66 8.13
C THR A 128 -7.87 -11.87 9.42
N TYR A 129 -6.94 -10.91 9.43
CA TYR A 129 -6.63 -10.09 10.60
C TYR A 129 -7.25 -8.68 10.55
N VAL A 130 -8.01 -8.38 9.51
CA VAL A 130 -8.64 -7.07 9.36
C VAL A 130 -9.86 -6.98 10.28
N SER A 131 -9.86 -6.01 11.20
CA SER A 131 -11.07 -5.62 11.91
C SER A 131 -12.00 -4.90 10.94
N HIS A 132 -13.11 -5.54 10.58
CA HIS A 132 -14.15 -5.00 9.70
C HIS A 132 -14.99 -3.92 10.39
#